data_AF-A0ABD0SDU3-F1
#
_entry.id   AF-A0ABD0SDU3-F1
#
_cell.length_a   1.000
_cell.length_b   1.000
_cell.length_c   1.000
_cell.angle_alpha   90.00
_cell.angle_beta   90.00
_cell.angle_gamma   90.00
#
_symmetry.space_group_name_H-M   'P 1'
#
loop_
_entity.id
_entity.type
_entity.pdbx_description
1 polymer ?
#
loop_
_entity_poly.entity_id
_entity_poly.type
_entity_poly.pdbx_seq_one_letter_code
_entity_poly.pdbx_strand_id
1 'polypeptide(L)'
;MAFDLKKEEEVKDYIENLGIEYRFGCYKEKKPEVCHLLGDYLEAIKKDFEKAGKVYKSNCLDYKFGKSCLKFGNYTLVGRGRDKGDAAEALTYFEKGCELDERGACLHAGMLLTATGPGVKIKRDVPRGYNYLKKGCDLNDDMACHYLFGMYLTGVPKNVADFNPHNPEKNKNIDYLIKSDMKQAFQFAKKACELGNMYACANIGIIGGSGFDDPTLFENQTESRVTTPFGDLSDVLIQGQIKGVPCVLLARHGRKHQFQPSDVNYRANIWALKAAGCTHVLATTATGSLVEEYAPGDLVVLDDFIDRTWGRKCTFYDRTEGGPRGVCHLPMRPAFCERAREAMIKAARARNYTCHETGTAVVIQGPRFSSRAESLMHRQWGGHLVNMTTVPEVVLAKEAGLSYAAVALVTDYDCWRENETSVSVTEVLAMFAKNVKKAADVIVDAVQILAADTDLAYLDAHKDQVSSAIMLKE
;
A
#
# COMPACT_ATOMS: atom_id res chain seq x y z
N MET A 1 23.46 11.52 -37.17
CA MET A 1 24.27 10.30 -37.05
C MET A 1 23.56 9.38 -36.07
N ALA A 2 23.49 8.08 -36.34
CA ALA A 2 22.95 7.13 -35.38
C ALA A 2 24.06 6.76 -34.38
N PHE A 3 23.82 6.98 -33.08
CA PHE A 3 24.75 6.61 -32.01
C PHE A 3 24.50 5.15 -31.58
N ASP A 4 25.55 4.37 -31.37
CA ASP A 4 25.46 3.04 -30.76
C ASP A 4 25.57 3.17 -29.22
N LEU A 5 24.41 3.26 -28.56
CA LEU A 5 24.30 3.46 -27.11
C LEU A 5 24.77 2.27 -26.25
N LYS A 6 25.39 1.24 -26.87
CA LYS A 6 26.01 0.11 -26.16
C LYS A 6 27.49 0.36 -25.84
N LYS A 7 28.13 1.36 -26.45
CA LYS A 7 29.54 1.71 -26.19
C LYS A 7 29.63 2.95 -25.32
N GLU A 8 30.40 2.87 -24.24
CA GLU A 8 30.53 3.94 -23.25
C GLU A 8 31.01 5.27 -23.85
N GLU A 9 31.94 5.22 -24.81
CA GLU A 9 32.49 6.41 -25.49
C GLU A 9 31.43 7.12 -26.34
N GLU A 10 30.64 6.36 -27.11
CA GLU A 10 29.56 6.93 -27.93
C GLU A 10 28.42 7.51 -27.06
N VAL A 11 28.19 6.93 -25.88
CA VAL A 11 27.25 7.48 -24.88
C VAL A 11 27.75 8.80 -24.30
N LYS A 12 29.05 8.92 -23.98
CA LYS A 12 29.65 10.18 -23.50
C LYS A 12 29.53 11.29 -24.54
N ASP A 13 29.85 10.99 -25.80
CA ASP A 13 29.74 11.95 -26.90
C ASP A 13 28.28 12.38 -27.14
N TYR A 14 27.34 11.44 -27.09
CA TYR A 14 25.91 11.76 -27.17
C TYR A 14 25.47 12.73 -26.07
N ILE A 15 25.86 12.45 -24.81
CA ILE A 15 25.52 13.29 -23.64
C ILE A 15 26.16 14.68 -23.75
N GLU A 16 27.39 14.82 -24.23
CA GLU A 16 28.01 16.13 -24.45
C GLU A 16 27.29 16.93 -25.55
N ASN A 17 26.96 16.27 -26.68
CA ASN A 17 26.20 16.89 -27.78
C ASN A 17 24.82 17.36 -27.32
N LEU A 18 24.14 16.56 -26.51
CA LEU A 18 22.85 16.92 -25.91
C LEU A 18 22.96 18.20 -25.07
N GLY A 19 24.04 18.34 -24.30
CA GLY A 19 24.32 19.58 -23.55
C GLY A 19 24.53 20.81 -24.43
N ILE A 20 25.10 20.65 -25.63
CA ILE A 20 25.26 21.74 -26.61
C ILE A 20 23.90 22.12 -27.19
N GLU A 21 23.09 21.14 -27.60
CA GLU A 21 21.74 21.35 -28.12
C GLU A 21 20.86 22.08 -27.11
N TYR A 22 20.89 21.66 -25.83
CA TYR A 22 20.14 22.33 -24.76
C TYR A 22 20.61 23.77 -24.52
N ARG A 23 21.92 24.05 -24.56
CA ARG A 23 22.44 25.42 -24.46
C ARG A 23 21.98 26.28 -25.63
N PHE A 24 22.01 25.74 -26.85
CA PHE A 24 21.56 26.46 -28.04
C PHE A 24 20.06 26.75 -27.97
N GLY A 25 19.23 25.73 -27.73
CA GLY A 25 17.78 25.91 -27.63
C GLY A 25 17.36 26.83 -26.48
N CYS A 26 18.08 26.81 -25.36
CA CYS A 26 17.79 27.72 -24.25
C CYS A 26 18.21 29.17 -24.53
N TYR A 27 19.47 29.41 -24.93
CA TYR A 27 20.01 30.78 -25.00
C TYR A 27 19.81 31.46 -26.37
N LYS A 28 19.74 30.69 -27.45
CA LYS A 28 19.54 31.22 -28.81
C LYS A 28 18.08 31.16 -29.23
N GLU A 29 17.43 30.02 -29.05
CA GLU A 29 16.02 29.86 -29.45
C GLU A 29 15.03 30.30 -28.37
N LYS A 30 15.50 30.51 -27.12
CA LYS A 30 14.68 30.94 -25.98
C LYS A 30 13.48 30.02 -25.69
N LYS A 31 13.67 28.71 -25.92
CA LYS A 31 12.65 27.69 -25.68
C LYS A 31 12.58 27.32 -24.19
N PRO A 32 11.47 27.59 -23.48
CA PRO A 32 11.40 27.40 -22.04
C PRO A 32 11.58 25.93 -21.62
N GLU A 33 11.00 25.00 -22.36
CA GLU A 33 11.13 23.56 -22.14
C GLU A 33 12.58 23.09 -22.29
N VAL A 34 13.31 23.63 -23.28
CA VAL A 34 14.72 23.30 -23.51
C VAL A 34 15.62 23.93 -22.44
N CYS A 35 15.29 25.13 -21.95
CA CYS A 35 15.97 25.70 -20.79
C CYS A 35 15.78 24.83 -19.53
N HIS A 36 14.61 24.23 -19.33
CA HIS A 36 14.42 23.32 -18.20
C HIS A 36 15.30 22.08 -18.34
N LEU A 37 15.34 21.48 -19.53
CA LEU A 37 16.23 20.34 -19.83
C LEU A 37 17.72 20.68 -19.66
N LEU A 38 18.13 21.91 -20.02
CA LEU A 38 19.48 22.39 -19.74
C LEU A 38 19.77 22.41 -18.24
N GLY A 39 18.81 22.88 -17.43
CA GLY A 39 18.91 22.83 -15.98
C GLY A 39 19.06 21.40 -15.46
N ASP A 40 18.21 20.48 -15.95
CA ASP A 40 18.25 19.07 -15.54
C ASP A 40 19.58 18.40 -15.92
N TYR A 41 20.10 18.71 -17.11
CA TYR A 41 21.41 18.26 -17.56
C TYR A 41 22.53 18.78 -16.66
N LEU A 42 22.52 20.06 -16.32
CA LEU A 42 23.52 20.65 -15.44
C LEU A 42 23.46 20.04 -14.02
N GLU A 43 22.26 19.77 -13.51
CA GLU A 43 22.07 19.12 -12.21
C GLU A 43 22.52 17.65 -12.20
N ALA A 44 21.96 16.84 -13.10
CA ALA A 44 22.08 15.39 -13.03
C ALA A 44 23.38 14.88 -13.65
N ILE A 45 23.82 15.48 -14.75
CA ILE A 45 24.99 15.02 -15.51
C ILE A 45 26.24 15.77 -15.06
N LYS A 46 26.21 17.10 -15.09
CA LYS A 46 27.39 17.92 -14.75
C LYS A 46 27.57 18.14 -13.25
N LYS A 47 26.54 17.85 -12.44
CA LYS A 47 26.53 18.10 -10.99
C LYS A 47 26.86 19.56 -10.62
N ASP A 48 26.54 20.50 -11.52
CA ASP A 48 26.77 21.93 -11.35
C ASP A 48 25.46 22.61 -10.90
N PHE A 49 25.20 22.53 -9.60
CA PHE A 49 23.95 23.00 -9.00
C PHE A 49 23.81 24.53 -9.05
N GLU A 50 24.92 25.28 -9.03
CA GLU A 50 24.86 26.74 -9.09
C GLU A 50 24.41 27.21 -10.49
N LYS A 51 24.99 26.64 -11.55
CA LYS A 51 24.56 26.95 -12.92
C LYS A 51 23.16 26.43 -13.21
N ALA A 52 22.83 25.21 -12.77
CA ALA A 52 21.48 24.67 -12.90
C ALA A 52 20.45 25.62 -12.24
N GLY A 53 20.74 26.06 -11.01
CA GLY A 53 19.90 27.02 -10.29
C GLY A 53 19.70 28.33 -11.04
N LYS A 54 20.76 28.90 -11.63
CA LYS A 54 20.65 30.13 -12.47
C LYS A 54 19.74 29.92 -13.68
N VAL A 55 19.84 28.77 -14.36
CA VAL A 55 19.01 28.43 -15.51
C VAL A 55 17.54 28.26 -15.11
N TYR A 56 17.25 27.53 -14.03
CA TYR A 56 15.86 27.39 -13.55
C TYR A 56 15.27 28.74 -13.12
N LYS A 57 16.07 29.58 -12.45
CA LYS A 57 15.62 30.92 -12.01
C LYS A 57 15.25 31.81 -13.20
N SER A 58 16.14 31.94 -14.19
CA SER A 58 15.84 32.77 -15.37
C SER A 58 14.66 32.19 -16.17
N ASN A 59 14.60 30.88 -16.35
CA ASN A 59 13.50 30.24 -17.06
C ASN A 59 12.14 30.40 -16.33
N CYS A 60 12.15 30.40 -15.00
CA CYS A 60 10.96 30.73 -14.21
C CYS A 60 10.52 32.20 -14.40
N LEU A 61 11.45 33.14 -14.27
CA LEU A 61 11.13 34.57 -14.22
C LEU A 61 10.92 35.19 -15.61
N ASP A 62 11.83 34.90 -16.54
CA ASP A 62 11.88 35.54 -17.85
C ASP A 62 10.96 34.84 -18.86
N TYR A 63 10.91 33.51 -18.79
CA TYR A 63 10.13 32.68 -19.72
C TYR A 63 8.84 32.11 -19.12
N LYS A 64 8.54 32.43 -17.86
CA LYS A 64 7.29 32.04 -17.18
C LYS A 64 7.00 30.54 -17.26
N PHE A 65 8.04 29.71 -17.04
CA PHE A 65 7.89 28.26 -17.09
C PHE A 65 7.67 27.67 -15.69
N GLY A 66 6.46 27.19 -15.43
CA GLY A 66 6.02 26.71 -14.11
C GLY A 66 6.91 25.62 -13.49
N LYS A 67 7.32 24.62 -14.27
CA LYS A 67 8.25 23.56 -13.80
C LYS A 67 9.58 24.11 -13.30
N SER A 68 10.11 25.13 -13.96
CA SER A 68 11.35 25.79 -13.52
C SER A 68 11.14 26.58 -12.24
N CYS A 69 9.96 27.18 -12.04
CA CYS A 69 9.61 27.83 -10.78
C CYS A 69 9.52 26.82 -9.62
N LEU A 70 8.87 25.67 -9.84
CA LEU A 70 8.85 24.56 -8.86
C LEU A 70 10.28 24.09 -8.52
N LYS A 71 11.09 23.83 -9.54
CA LYS A 71 12.44 23.30 -9.38
C LYS A 71 13.36 24.30 -8.67
N PHE A 72 13.31 25.57 -9.04
CA PHE A 72 14.08 26.62 -8.37
C PHE A 72 13.57 26.92 -6.96
N GLY A 73 12.26 26.85 -6.73
CA GLY A 73 11.66 26.91 -5.41
C GLY A 73 12.20 25.81 -4.49
N ASN A 74 12.29 24.57 -4.99
CA ASN A 74 12.88 23.46 -4.25
C ASN A 74 14.37 23.67 -3.94
N TYR A 75 15.16 24.15 -4.91
CA TYR A 75 16.56 24.52 -4.68
C TYR A 75 16.70 25.56 -3.58
N THR A 76 15.85 26.58 -3.63
CA THR A 76 15.85 27.67 -2.65
C THR A 76 15.43 27.16 -1.28
N LEU A 77 14.44 26.27 -1.20
CA LEU A 77 13.95 25.70 0.05
C LEU A 77 15.04 24.89 0.78
N VAL A 78 15.77 24.04 0.05
CA VAL A 78 16.79 23.15 0.63
C VAL A 78 18.21 23.74 0.61
N GLY A 79 18.42 24.89 -0.04
CA GLY A 79 19.73 25.52 -0.20
C GLY A 79 20.63 24.86 -1.25
N ARG A 80 20.08 24.13 -2.23
CA ARG A 80 20.88 23.44 -3.24
C ARG A 80 21.51 24.45 -4.21
N GLY A 81 22.83 24.37 -4.37
CA GLY A 81 23.59 25.33 -5.19
C GLY A 81 23.72 26.72 -4.55
N ARG A 82 23.51 26.82 -3.22
CA ARG A 82 23.62 28.04 -2.40
C ARG A 82 24.17 27.67 -1.00
N ASP A 83 24.49 28.66 -0.18
CA ASP A 83 25.03 28.41 1.16
C ASP A 83 23.97 27.90 2.15
N LYS A 84 22.72 28.37 2.03
CA LYS A 84 21.60 28.09 2.96
C LYS A 84 20.25 28.10 2.24
N GLY A 85 19.31 27.32 2.75
CA GLY A 85 17.93 27.33 2.30
C GLY A 85 17.14 28.53 2.85
N ASP A 86 16.18 29.00 2.05
CA ASP A 86 15.26 30.09 2.39
C ASP A 86 13.83 29.72 2.00
N ALA A 87 13.04 29.34 3.01
CA ALA A 87 11.65 28.95 2.80
C ALA A 87 10.76 30.13 2.35
N ALA A 88 11.04 31.35 2.80
CA ALA A 88 10.25 32.53 2.45
C ALA A 88 10.51 32.92 0.98
N GLU A 89 11.77 32.89 0.54
CA GLU A 89 12.11 33.08 -0.87
C GLU A 89 11.52 31.95 -1.73
N ALA A 90 11.64 30.68 -1.29
CA ALA A 90 11.09 29.53 -2.00
C ALA A 90 9.57 29.64 -2.22
N LEU A 91 8.83 30.08 -1.21
CA LEU A 91 7.39 30.31 -1.30
C LEU A 91 7.05 31.23 -2.48
N THR A 92 7.80 32.31 -2.71
CA THR A 92 7.53 33.23 -3.82
C THR A 92 7.63 32.56 -5.19
N TYR A 93 8.52 31.58 -5.36
CA TYR A 93 8.65 30.82 -6.61
C TYR A 93 7.57 29.74 -6.73
N PHE A 94 7.17 29.09 -5.63
CA PHE A 94 6.05 28.17 -5.65
C PHE A 94 4.73 28.88 -5.99
N GLU A 95 4.51 30.08 -5.47
CA GLU A 95 3.34 30.90 -5.79
C GLU A 95 3.31 31.25 -7.29
N LYS A 96 4.44 31.73 -7.85
CA LYS A 96 4.57 31.97 -9.30
C LYS A 96 4.38 30.71 -10.14
N GLY A 97 4.95 29.58 -9.71
CA GLY A 97 4.77 28.30 -10.40
C GLY A 97 3.30 27.87 -10.40
N CYS A 98 2.59 28.09 -9.28
CA CYS A 98 1.19 27.78 -9.18
C CYS A 98 0.30 28.72 -10.01
N GLU A 99 0.65 30.01 -10.13
CA GLU A 99 0.00 30.95 -11.05
C GLU A 99 0.11 30.48 -12.51
N LEU A 100 1.16 29.73 -12.85
CA LEU A 100 1.41 29.13 -14.16
C LEU A 100 0.87 27.70 -14.29
N ASP A 101 -0.07 27.31 -13.42
CA ASP A 101 -0.74 25.99 -13.38
C ASP A 101 0.21 24.79 -13.22
N GLU A 102 1.40 25.01 -12.64
CA GLU A 102 2.28 23.91 -12.24
C GLU A 102 1.76 23.30 -10.92
N ARG A 103 1.08 22.16 -11.04
CA ARG A 103 0.39 21.50 -9.94
C ARG A 103 1.28 21.24 -8.71
N GLY A 104 2.54 20.83 -8.93
CA GLY A 104 3.49 20.59 -7.84
C GLY A 104 3.88 21.88 -7.12
N ALA A 105 3.92 23.02 -7.81
CA ALA A 105 4.18 24.31 -7.18
C ALA A 105 3.01 24.75 -6.28
N CYS A 106 1.77 24.50 -6.71
CA CYS A 106 0.58 24.71 -5.89
C CYS A 106 0.61 23.89 -4.60
N LEU A 107 0.99 22.61 -4.68
CA LEU A 107 1.16 21.74 -3.52
C LEU A 107 2.18 22.34 -2.53
N HIS A 108 3.38 22.70 -3.00
CA HIS A 108 4.45 23.18 -2.12
C HIS A 108 4.13 24.54 -1.48
N ALA A 109 3.50 25.47 -2.22
CA ALA A 109 3.01 26.72 -1.65
C ALA A 109 1.95 26.47 -0.56
N GLY A 110 1.00 25.59 -0.85
CA GLY A 110 -0.06 25.18 0.07
C GLY A 110 0.48 24.56 1.35
N MET A 111 1.46 23.64 1.24
CA MET A 111 2.11 22.99 2.37
C MET A 111 2.87 24.00 3.23
N LEU A 112 3.67 24.89 2.64
CA LEU A 112 4.46 25.88 3.40
C LEU A 112 3.58 26.85 4.19
N LEU A 113 2.43 27.24 3.64
CA LEU A 113 1.50 28.16 4.29
C LEU A 113 0.63 27.50 5.37
N THR A 114 0.46 26.18 5.31
CA THR A 114 -0.33 25.40 6.29
C THR A 114 0.53 24.72 7.35
N ALA A 115 1.84 24.56 7.10
CA ALA A 115 2.78 23.84 7.96
C ALA A 115 2.82 24.35 9.41
N THR A 116 2.98 23.39 10.33
CA THR A 116 3.12 23.62 11.78
C THR A 116 4.31 22.81 12.26
N GLY A 117 5.35 23.47 12.78
CA GLY A 117 6.50 22.76 13.35
C GLY A 117 7.68 23.66 13.73
N PRO A 118 8.55 23.19 14.64
CA PRO A 118 9.77 23.90 14.99
C PRO A 118 10.70 23.96 13.77
N GLY A 119 10.96 25.17 13.27
CA GLY A 119 11.83 25.41 12.11
C GLY A 119 11.15 26.08 10.91
N VAL A 120 9.82 26.15 10.87
CA VAL A 120 9.10 26.89 9.83
C VAL A 120 9.16 28.39 10.15
N LYS A 121 9.98 29.13 9.41
CA LYS A 121 10.14 30.59 9.57
C LYS A 121 9.09 31.42 8.81
N ILE A 122 8.18 30.77 8.09
CA ILE A 122 7.12 31.42 7.33
C ILE A 122 5.92 31.65 8.24
N LYS A 123 5.30 32.83 8.13
CA LYS A 123 4.03 33.12 8.81
C LYS A 123 2.93 32.22 8.23
N ARG A 124 2.39 31.34 9.07
CA ARG A 124 1.28 30.45 8.73
C ARG A 124 0.04 31.25 8.28
N ASP A 125 -0.52 30.88 7.13
CA ASP A 125 -1.73 31.47 6.55
C ASP A 125 -2.56 30.34 5.90
N VAL A 126 -3.43 29.74 6.72
CA VAL A 126 -4.23 28.57 6.32
C VAL A 126 -5.20 28.89 5.19
N PRO A 127 -5.97 30.01 5.18
CA PRO A 127 -6.85 30.33 4.06
C PRO A 127 -6.11 30.43 2.72
N ARG A 128 -4.94 31.09 2.72
CA ARG A 128 -4.13 31.20 1.51
C ARG A 128 -3.56 29.86 1.07
N GLY A 129 -3.04 29.07 2.02
CA GLY A 129 -2.55 27.72 1.76
C GLY A 129 -3.64 26.78 1.23
N TYR A 130 -4.84 26.84 1.79
CA TYR A 130 -6.01 26.08 1.33
C TYR A 130 -6.33 26.37 -0.14
N ASN A 131 -6.32 27.64 -0.55
CA ASN A 131 -6.60 28.00 -1.94
C ASN A 131 -5.56 27.42 -2.91
N TYR A 132 -4.28 27.40 -2.53
CA TYR A 132 -3.24 26.76 -3.33
C TYR A 132 -3.40 25.24 -3.37
N LEU A 133 -3.68 24.58 -2.25
CA LEU A 133 -3.97 23.14 -2.23
C LEU A 133 -5.20 22.80 -3.07
N LYS A 134 -6.26 23.62 -2.98
CA LYS A 134 -7.48 23.45 -3.79
C LYS A 134 -7.19 23.56 -5.27
N LYS A 135 -6.42 24.58 -5.68
CA LYS A 135 -5.97 24.74 -7.07
C LYS A 135 -5.12 23.54 -7.52
N GLY A 136 -4.17 23.08 -6.70
CA GLY A 136 -3.36 21.90 -6.99
C GLY A 136 -4.22 20.64 -7.19
N CYS A 137 -5.20 20.41 -6.31
CA CYS A 137 -6.14 19.30 -6.44
C CYS A 137 -7.02 19.43 -7.70
N ASP A 138 -7.43 20.63 -8.09
CA ASP A 138 -8.17 20.89 -9.33
C ASP A 138 -7.32 20.66 -10.59
N LEU A 139 -6.00 20.84 -10.48
CA LEU A 139 -5.00 20.47 -11.49
C LEU A 139 -4.56 18.99 -11.40
N ASN A 140 -5.32 18.15 -10.70
CA ASN A 140 -5.07 16.71 -10.55
C ASN A 140 -3.71 16.39 -9.91
N ASP A 141 -3.32 17.17 -8.90
CA ASP A 141 -2.27 16.77 -7.94
C ASP A 141 -2.90 15.93 -6.83
N ASP A 142 -2.49 14.67 -6.77
CA ASP A 142 -3.07 13.65 -5.91
C ASP A 142 -2.79 13.94 -4.42
N MET A 143 -1.58 14.40 -4.11
CA MET A 143 -1.16 14.80 -2.76
C MET A 143 -1.91 16.06 -2.31
N ALA A 144 -2.14 17.05 -3.18
CA ALA A 144 -2.91 18.24 -2.83
C ALA A 144 -4.36 17.88 -2.44
N CYS A 145 -4.98 16.95 -3.17
CA CYS A 145 -6.30 16.41 -2.79
C CYS A 145 -6.24 15.67 -1.44
N HIS A 146 -5.21 14.86 -1.18
CA HIS A 146 -5.02 14.19 0.10
C HIS A 146 -4.86 15.17 1.28
N TYR A 147 -4.09 16.26 1.11
CA TYR A 147 -3.96 17.29 2.14
C TYR A 147 -5.30 17.97 2.46
N LEU A 148 -6.12 18.26 1.45
CA LEU A 148 -7.47 18.81 1.66
C LEU A 148 -8.38 17.82 2.38
N PHE A 149 -8.28 16.53 2.08
CA PHE A 149 -8.95 15.47 2.83
C PHE A 149 -8.57 15.54 4.32
N GLY A 150 -7.28 15.60 4.66
CA GLY A 150 -6.83 15.70 6.05
C GLY A 150 -7.34 16.95 6.78
N MET A 151 -7.39 18.10 6.08
CA MET A 151 -7.92 19.36 6.62
C MET A 151 -9.41 19.27 6.99
N TYR A 152 -10.23 18.59 6.17
CA TYR A 152 -11.66 18.41 6.45
C TYR A 152 -11.96 17.23 7.38
N LEU A 153 -11.10 16.22 7.44
CA LEU A 153 -11.25 15.09 8.34
C LEU A 153 -11.12 15.54 9.80
N THR A 154 -10.09 16.32 10.10
CA THR A 154 -9.75 16.72 11.49
C THR A 154 -10.23 18.12 11.84
N GLY A 155 -10.50 18.96 10.84
CA GLY A 155 -10.68 20.39 11.02
C GLY A 155 -9.34 21.11 11.27
N VAL A 156 -9.24 22.36 10.83
CA VAL A 156 -8.04 23.18 11.06
C VAL A 156 -8.33 24.23 12.12
N PRO A 157 -7.76 24.12 13.33
CA PRO A 157 -7.95 25.09 14.39
C PRO A 157 -7.28 26.43 14.05
N LYS A 158 -7.89 27.53 14.48
CA LYS A 158 -7.35 28.89 14.33
C LYS A 158 -6.04 29.04 15.09
N ASN A 159 -5.96 28.44 16.27
CA ASN A 159 -4.74 28.33 17.07
C ASN A 159 -4.44 26.85 17.34
N VAL A 160 -3.29 26.39 16.87
CA VAL A 160 -2.88 24.97 16.92
C VAL A 160 -2.63 24.51 18.35
N ALA A 161 -2.20 25.41 19.23
CA ALA A 161 -1.94 25.11 20.64
C ALA A 161 -3.20 24.73 21.42
N ASP A 162 -4.38 25.15 20.93
CA ASP A 162 -5.65 24.93 21.61
C ASP A 162 -6.29 23.59 21.20
N PHE A 163 -5.80 22.95 20.12
CA PHE A 163 -6.30 21.68 19.62
C PHE A 163 -5.57 20.50 20.25
N ASN A 164 -6.33 19.56 20.81
CA ASN A 164 -5.80 18.32 21.38
C ASN A 164 -6.41 17.10 20.68
N PRO A 165 -5.69 16.41 19.80
CA PRO A 165 -6.23 15.26 19.05
C PRO A 165 -6.62 14.07 19.95
N HIS A 166 -6.16 14.03 21.20
CA HIS A 166 -6.43 12.95 22.16
C HIS A 166 -7.51 13.30 23.19
N ASN A 167 -8.10 14.51 23.15
CA ASN A 167 -9.13 14.92 24.09
C ASN A 167 -10.26 15.70 23.37
N PRO A 168 -11.29 14.99 22.86
CA PRO A 168 -12.40 15.60 22.12
C PRO A 168 -13.18 16.66 22.89
N GLU A 169 -13.28 16.54 24.22
CA GLU A 169 -13.98 17.52 25.07
C GLU A 169 -13.28 18.89 25.05
N LYS A 170 -11.95 18.92 24.97
CA LYS A 170 -11.19 20.17 24.83
C LYS A 170 -11.37 20.85 23.48
N ASN A 171 -11.77 20.08 22.46
CA ASN A 171 -11.94 20.58 21.10
C ASN A 171 -13.37 21.11 20.81
N LYS A 172 -14.32 20.99 21.75
CA LYS A 172 -15.72 21.42 21.56
C LYS A 172 -15.87 22.94 21.42
N ASN A 173 -15.02 23.71 22.08
CA ASN A 173 -15.13 25.17 22.18
C ASN A 173 -13.98 25.93 21.49
N ILE A 174 -13.26 25.29 20.57
CA ILE A 174 -12.17 25.95 19.84
C ILE A 174 -12.68 26.52 18.52
N ASP A 175 -12.09 27.65 18.13
CA ASP A 175 -12.35 28.26 16.83
C ASP A 175 -11.62 27.51 15.72
N TYR A 176 -12.35 27.15 14.67
CA TYR A 176 -11.80 26.51 13.48
C TYR A 176 -11.76 27.49 12.30
N LEU A 177 -10.65 27.50 11.59
CA LEU A 177 -10.54 28.13 10.26
C LEU A 177 -11.23 27.28 9.20
N ILE A 178 -11.11 25.95 9.33
CA ILE A 178 -11.84 24.97 8.53
C ILE A 178 -12.48 24.00 9.51
N LYS A 179 -13.81 23.96 9.56
CA LYS A 179 -14.51 22.99 10.39
C LYS A 179 -14.40 21.60 9.77
N SER A 180 -14.37 20.57 10.60
CA SER A 180 -14.48 19.20 10.14
C SER A 180 -15.77 19.01 9.33
N ASP A 181 -15.66 18.45 8.13
CA ASP A 181 -16.79 18.15 7.25
C ASP A 181 -16.51 16.82 6.56
N MET A 182 -17.16 15.76 7.05
CA MET A 182 -16.95 14.41 6.54
C MET A 182 -17.36 14.25 5.08
N LYS A 183 -18.32 15.03 4.59
CA LYS A 183 -18.75 14.97 3.19
C LYS A 183 -17.67 15.54 2.29
N GLN A 184 -17.09 16.68 2.66
CA GLN A 184 -15.96 17.27 1.92
C GLN A 184 -14.71 16.39 2.02
N ALA A 185 -14.40 15.87 3.22
CA ALA A 185 -13.29 14.95 3.43
C ALA A 185 -13.37 13.74 2.49
N PHE A 186 -14.55 13.12 2.40
CA PHE A 186 -14.79 12.00 1.49
C PHE A 186 -14.61 12.37 0.01
N GLN A 187 -15.10 13.53 -0.44
CA GLN A 187 -14.94 13.97 -1.83
C GLN A 187 -13.46 14.12 -2.21
N PHE A 188 -12.66 14.73 -1.34
CA PHE A 188 -11.22 14.87 -1.57
C PHE A 188 -10.46 13.55 -1.45
N ALA A 189 -10.84 12.68 -0.50
CA ALA A 189 -10.25 11.35 -0.37
C ALA A 189 -10.53 10.51 -1.63
N LYS A 190 -11.77 10.49 -2.11
CA LYS A 190 -12.16 9.79 -3.33
C LYS A 190 -11.37 10.32 -4.53
N LYS A 191 -11.31 11.64 -4.72
CA LYS A 191 -10.57 12.25 -5.83
C LYS A 191 -9.07 11.94 -5.75
N ALA A 192 -8.46 12.06 -4.57
CA ALA A 192 -7.05 11.70 -4.36
C ALA A 192 -6.81 10.21 -4.67
N CYS A 193 -7.74 9.34 -4.28
CA CYS A 193 -7.67 7.92 -4.54
C CYS A 193 -7.81 7.59 -6.04
N GLU A 194 -8.75 8.23 -6.75
CA GLU A 194 -8.91 8.13 -8.21
C GLU A 194 -7.65 8.60 -8.98
N LEU A 195 -6.88 9.53 -8.39
CA LEU A 195 -5.59 10.00 -8.93
C LEU A 195 -4.40 9.10 -8.54
N GLY A 196 -4.62 8.00 -7.83
CA GLY A 196 -3.59 7.03 -7.47
C GLY A 196 -2.88 7.31 -6.13
N ASN A 197 -3.40 8.20 -5.29
CA ASN A 197 -2.81 8.48 -3.98
C ASN A 197 -3.11 7.34 -2.99
N MET A 198 -2.11 6.51 -2.68
CA MET A 198 -2.27 5.39 -1.74
C MET A 198 -2.68 5.80 -0.32
N TYR A 199 -2.34 7.02 0.12
CA TYR A 199 -2.72 7.51 1.46
C TYR A 199 -4.18 7.95 1.53
N ALA A 200 -4.81 8.18 0.38
CA ALA A 200 -6.24 8.42 0.27
C ALA A 200 -7.05 7.14 0.00
N CYS A 201 -6.38 6.06 -0.42
CA CYS A 201 -6.95 4.73 -0.63
C CYS A 201 -6.50 3.77 0.50
N ALA A 202 -7.16 3.75 1.66
CA ALA A 202 -7.00 2.60 2.56
C ALA A 202 -7.74 1.39 1.95
N ASN A 203 -7.12 0.74 0.96
CA ASN A 203 -7.70 -0.41 0.27
C ASN A 203 -7.32 -1.70 1.01
N ILE A 204 -8.32 -2.51 1.34
CA ILE A 204 -8.13 -3.82 1.96
C ILE A 204 -8.40 -4.91 0.94
N GLY A 205 -7.37 -5.70 0.63
CA GLY A 205 -7.50 -6.93 -0.13
C GLY A 205 -8.10 -8.03 0.74
N ILE A 206 -9.01 -8.82 0.20
CA ILE A 206 -9.61 -9.97 0.88
C ILE A 206 -9.37 -11.20 0.02
N ILE A 207 -8.70 -12.19 0.58
CA ILE A 207 -8.50 -13.50 -0.06
C ILE A 207 -9.38 -14.53 0.65
N GLY A 208 -10.53 -14.78 0.05
CA GLY A 208 -11.54 -15.72 0.51
C GLY A 208 -12.63 -15.78 -0.56
N GLY A 209 -12.95 -16.96 -1.07
CA GLY A 209 -14.02 -17.09 -2.06
C GLY A 209 -15.35 -17.31 -1.36
N SER A 210 -15.52 -18.54 -0.89
CA SER A 210 -16.76 -19.00 -0.27
C SER A 210 -17.07 -18.23 1.02
N GLY A 211 -18.27 -17.66 1.11
CA GLY A 211 -18.75 -16.89 2.28
C GLY A 211 -18.84 -15.38 2.10
N PHE A 212 -18.22 -14.82 1.05
CA PHE A 212 -18.39 -13.42 0.61
C PHE A 212 -19.32 -13.30 -0.60
N ASP A 213 -20.04 -14.38 -0.93
CA ASP A 213 -21.00 -14.44 -2.03
C ASP A 213 -22.29 -13.66 -1.73
N ASP A 214 -22.46 -13.16 -0.50
CA ASP A 214 -23.57 -12.31 -0.09
C ASP A 214 -23.36 -10.88 -0.62
N PRO A 215 -24.18 -10.41 -1.59
CA PRO A 215 -24.06 -9.07 -2.15
C PRO A 215 -24.30 -7.96 -1.13
N THR A 216 -24.91 -8.27 0.03
CA THR A 216 -25.15 -7.30 1.10
C THR A 216 -23.91 -7.02 1.96
N LEU A 217 -22.91 -7.90 1.93
CA LEU A 217 -21.65 -7.70 2.65
C LEU A 217 -20.65 -6.84 1.86
N PHE A 218 -20.75 -6.86 0.53
CA PHE A 218 -19.82 -6.20 -0.38
C PHE A 218 -20.56 -5.33 -1.39
N GLU A 219 -20.60 -4.03 -1.13
CA GLU A 219 -21.39 -3.05 -1.87
C GLU A 219 -20.64 -2.51 -3.10
N ASN A 220 -21.39 -1.99 -4.10
CA ASN A 220 -20.85 -1.30 -5.28
C ASN A 220 -19.83 -2.12 -6.10
N GLN A 221 -20.13 -3.40 -6.30
CA GLN A 221 -19.20 -4.34 -6.92
C GLN A 221 -18.90 -4.02 -8.39
N THR A 222 -17.61 -4.01 -8.75
CA THR A 222 -17.13 -3.92 -10.12
C THR A 222 -16.07 -4.99 -10.35
N GLU A 223 -16.25 -5.80 -11.39
CA GLU A 223 -15.25 -6.80 -11.79
C GLU A 223 -14.14 -6.16 -12.64
N SER A 224 -12.89 -6.50 -12.34
CA SER A 224 -11.72 -6.08 -13.11
C SER A 224 -10.84 -7.28 -13.44
N ARG A 225 -10.62 -7.50 -14.73
CA ARG A 225 -9.68 -8.50 -15.23
C ARG A 225 -8.33 -7.83 -15.45
N VAL A 226 -7.32 -8.29 -14.72
CA VAL A 226 -5.95 -7.78 -14.81
C VAL A 226 -4.99 -8.92 -15.09
N THR A 227 -3.86 -8.60 -15.73
CA THR A 227 -2.73 -9.52 -15.90
C THR A 227 -1.56 -9.03 -15.05
N THR A 228 -0.69 -9.95 -14.65
CA THR A 228 0.51 -9.62 -13.87
C THR A 228 1.76 -10.14 -14.57
N PRO A 229 2.96 -9.63 -14.23
CA PRO A 229 4.22 -10.23 -14.67
C PRO A 229 4.33 -11.72 -14.34
N PHE A 230 3.58 -12.19 -13.33
CA PHE A 230 3.60 -13.57 -12.85
C PHE A 230 2.48 -14.43 -13.44
N GLY A 231 1.78 -13.94 -14.47
CA GLY A 231 0.70 -14.63 -15.15
C GLY A 231 -0.69 -14.25 -14.64
N ASP A 232 -1.65 -15.11 -14.94
CA ASP A 232 -3.07 -14.91 -14.61
C ASP A 232 -3.36 -15.20 -13.13
N LEU A 233 -4.35 -14.46 -12.60
CA LEU A 233 -4.92 -14.66 -11.28
C LEU A 233 -5.83 -15.89 -11.27
N SER A 234 -6.20 -16.34 -10.06
CA SER A 234 -7.24 -17.37 -9.88
C SER A 234 -8.63 -16.97 -10.39
N ASP A 235 -8.97 -15.67 -10.35
CA ASP A 235 -10.21 -15.10 -10.90
C ASP A 235 -10.01 -13.59 -11.14
N VAL A 236 -11.06 -12.90 -11.57
CA VAL A 236 -11.09 -11.43 -11.61
C VAL A 236 -10.99 -10.84 -10.20
N LEU A 237 -10.50 -9.60 -10.10
CA LEU A 237 -10.64 -8.80 -8.90
C LEU A 237 -12.06 -8.25 -8.83
N ILE A 238 -12.71 -8.34 -7.68
CA ILE A 238 -14.00 -7.68 -7.43
C ILE A 238 -13.74 -6.50 -6.52
N GLN A 239 -13.85 -5.29 -7.05
CA GLN A 239 -13.69 -4.05 -6.29
C GLN A 239 -15.05 -3.63 -5.73
N GLY A 240 -15.07 -3.10 -4.51
CA GLY A 240 -16.30 -2.69 -3.86
C GLY A 240 -16.03 -2.03 -2.51
N GLN A 241 -17.03 -2.04 -1.64
CA GLN A 241 -16.94 -1.43 -0.32
C GLN A 241 -17.56 -2.32 0.75
N ILE A 242 -16.96 -2.31 1.94
CA ILE A 242 -17.54 -2.89 3.15
C ILE A 242 -17.80 -1.74 4.11
N LYS A 243 -19.08 -1.43 4.38
CA LYS A 243 -19.49 -0.32 5.25
C LYS A 243 -18.72 0.98 4.91
N GLY A 244 -18.64 1.31 3.62
CA GLY A 244 -17.95 2.51 3.10
C GLY A 244 -16.42 2.42 2.96
N VAL A 245 -15.77 1.35 3.42
CA VAL A 245 -14.31 1.15 3.27
C VAL A 245 -14.01 0.47 1.94
N PRO A 246 -13.19 1.07 1.06
CA PRO A 246 -12.77 0.46 -0.20
C PRO A 246 -12.06 -0.89 0.02
N CYS A 247 -12.50 -1.90 -0.72
CA CYS A 247 -11.98 -3.26 -0.58
C CYS A 247 -11.87 -3.94 -1.95
N VAL A 248 -11.01 -4.95 -2.04
CA VAL A 248 -10.79 -5.76 -3.24
C VAL A 248 -10.86 -7.24 -2.89
N LEU A 249 -11.84 -7.96 -3.41
CA LEU A 249 -12.04 -9.38 -3.17
C LEU A 249 -11.40 -10.21 -4.29
N LEU A 250 -10.75 -11.32 -3.91
CA LEU A 250 -10.21 -12.31 -4.83
C LEU A 250 -10.45 -13.74 -4.31
N ALA A 251 -11.07 -14.57 -5.15
CA ALA A 251 -11.29 -15.97 -4.83
C ALA A 251 -10.02 -16.80 -5.08
N ARG A 252 -9.39 -17.29 -4.01
CA ARG A 252 -8.12 -18.06 -4.07
C ARG A 252 -8.14 -19.24 -5.04
N HIS A 253 -9.25 -19.99 -5.06
CA HIS A 253 -9.42 -21.19 -5.89
C HIS A 253 -10.19 -20.93 -7.19
N GLY A 254 -10.46 -19.65 -7.51
CA GLY A 254 -11.46 -19.25 -8.49
C GLY A 254 -12.89 -19.44 -7.97
N ARG A 255 -13.86 -18.73 -8.55
CA ARG A 255 -15.26 -18.76 -8.09
C ARG A 255 -15.94 -20.13 -8.28
N LYS A 256 -15.40 -20.99 -9.14
CA LYS A 256 -15.86 -22.38 -9.34
C LYS A 256 -15.04 -23.39 -8.54
N HIS A 257 -14.13 -22.93 -7.69
CA HIS A 257 -13.20 -23.77 -6.93
C HIS A 257 -12.38 -24.72 -7.83
N GLN A 258 -12.02 -24.24 -9.03
CA GLN A 258 -11.38 -25.05 -10.07
C GLN A 258 -9.87 -25.25 -9.89
N PHE A 259 -9.22 -24.45 -9.03
CA PHE A 259 -7.79 -24.56 -8.77
C PHE A 259 -7.54 -25.26 -7.43
N GLN A 260 -6.86 -26.41 -7.46
CA GLN A 260 -6.35 -27.03 -6.23
C GLN A 260 -5.22 -26.19 -5.60
N PRO A 261 -4.90 -26.36 -4.30
CA PRO A 261 -3.95 -25.49 -3.59
C PRO A 261 -2.56 -25.36 -4.22
N SER A 262 -2.05 -26.41 -4.88
CA SER A 262 -0.75 -26.38 -5.58
C SER A 262 -0.77 -25.59 -6.90
N ASP A 263 -1.94 -25.43 -7.51
CA ASP A 263 -2.11 -24.83 -8.83
C ASP A 263 -2.49 -23.34 -8.75
N VAL A 264 -2.79 -22.86 -7.54
CA VAL A 264 -3.07 -21.45 -7.28
C VAL A 264 -1.83 -20.61 -7.61
N ASN A 265 -2.02 -19.59 -8.44
CA ASN A 265 -0.97 -18.63 -8.77
C ASN A 265 -0.86 -17.54 -7.69
N TYR A 266 -0.28 -17.89 -6.54
CA TYR A 266 -0.15 -16.99 -5.39
C TYR A 266 0.58 -15.68 -5.73
N ARG A 267 1.57 -15.72 -6.63
CA ARG A 267 2.30 -14.52 -7.06
C ARG A 267 1.39 -13.56 -7.81
N ALA A 268 0.65 -14.04 -8.80
CA ALA A 268 -0.28 -13.19 -9.53
C ALA A 268 -1.36 -12.62 -8.61
N ASN A 269 -1.90 -13.44 -7.70
CA ASN A 269 -2.93 -13.01 -6.75
C ASN A 269 -2.44 -11.86 -5.85
N ILE A 270 -1.30 -12.04 -5.18
CA ILE A 270 -0.75 -11.01 -4.28
C ILE A 270 -0.29 -9.77 -5.07
N TRP A 271 0.35 -9.96 -6.22
CA TRP A 271 0.81 -8.84 -7.03
C TRP A 271 -0.35 -7.99 -7.54
N ALA A 272 -1.45 -8.62 -7.94
CA ALA A 272 -2.64 -7.91 -8.40
C ALA A 272 -3.29 -7.10 -7.28
N LEU A 273 -3.38 -7.64 -6.06
CA LEU A 273 -3.88 -6.89 -4.90
C LEU A 273 -2.97 -5.69 -4.58
N LYS A 274 -1.64 -5.87 -4.62
CA LYS A 274 -0.68 -4.77 -4.50
C LYS A 274 -0.89 -3.72 -5.58
N ALA A 275 -1.03 -4.13 -6.84
CA ALA A 275 -1.22 -3.23 -7.98
C ALA A 275 -2.58 -2.50 -7.92
N ALA A 276 -3.59 -3.09 -7.29
CA ALA A 276 -4.87 -2.45 -6.99
C ALA A 276 -4.79 -1.45 -5.81
N GLY A 277 -3.60 -1.21 -5.27
CA GLY A 277 -3.36 -0.24 -4.19
C GLY A 277 -3.71 -0.76 -2.80
N CYS A 278 -3.91 -2.07 -2.62
CA CYS A 278 -4.15 -2.64 -1.29
C CYS A 278 -2.96 -2.38 -0.38
N THR A 279 -3.22 -1.96 0.86
CA THR A 279 -2.21 -1.86 1.93
C THR A 279 -2.27 -3.07 2.86
N HIS A 280 -3.44 -3.70 2.92
CA HIS A 280 -3.75 -4.85 3.75
C HIS A 280 -4.22 -6.02 2.89
N VAL A 281 -3.96 -7.23 3.36
CA VAL A 281 -4.58 -8.45 2.84
C VAL A 281 -5.08 -9.27 4.01
N LEU A 282 -6.40 -9.47 4.07
CA LEU A 282 -7.06 -10.31 5.07
C LEU A 282 -7.51 -11.60 4.40
N ALA A 283 -7.01 -12.73 4.89
CA ALA A 283 -7.27 -14.03 4.30
C ALA A 283 -8.16 -14.90 5.19
N THR A 284 -8.96 -15.75 4.56
CA THR A 284 -9.64 -16.87 5.21
C THR A 284 -9.02 -18.19 4.76
N THR A 285 -8.97 -19.18 5.64
CA THR A 285 -8.48 -20.53 5.31
C THR A 285 -9.22 -21.59 6.13
N ALA A 286 -9.58 -22.71 5.49
CA ALA A 286 -10.14 -23.87 6.19
C ALA A 286 -8.99 -24.77 6.65
N THR A 287 -9.08 -25.29 7.87
CA THR A 287 -7.97 -26.02 8.51
C THR A 287 -8.45 -27.22 9.31
N GLY A 288 -7.69 -28.31 9.28
CA GLY A 288 -7.81 -29.37 10.28
C GLY A 288 -7.09 -28.99 11.56
N SER A 289 -7.64 -29.36 12.71
CA SER A 289 -7.02 -29.16 14.02
C SER A 289 -6.05 -30.28 14.36
N LEU A 290 -4.87 -29.89 14.83
CA LEU A 290 -3.84 -30.78 15.33
C LEU A 290 -3.76 -30.73 16.86
N VAL A 291 -4.69 -30.09 17.56
CA VAL A 291 -4.71 -30.01 19.04
C VAL A 291 -6.14 -30.26 19.55
N GLU A 292 -6.28 -30.59 20.84
CA GLU A 292 -7.61 -30.94 21.39
C GLU A 292 -8.46 -29.68 21.60
N GLU A 293 -7.82 -28.56 21.92
CA GLU A 293 -8.44 -27.31 22.36
C GLU A 293 -9.09 -26.54 21.21
N TYR A 294 -8.69 -26.81 19.96
CA TYR A 294 -9.15 -26.08 18.77
C TYR A 294 -10.20 -26.94 18.07
N ALA A 295 -11.47 -26.69 18.37
CA ALA A 295 -12.56 -27.55 17.94
C ALA A 295 -13.16 -27.14 16.58
N PRO A 296 -13.72 -28.08 15.79
CA PRO A 296 -14.46 -27.75 14.58
C PRO A 296 -15.54 -26.68 14.81
N GLY A 297 -15.47 -25.60 14.04
CA GLY A 297 -16.31 -24.41 14.17
C GLY A 297 -15.69 -23.25 14.94
N ASP A 298 -14.53 -23.46 15.58
CA ASP A 298 -13.71 -22.40 16.17
C ASP A 298 -12.98 -21.59 15.09
N LEU A 299 -12.67 -20.34 15.43
CA LEU A 299 -11.77 -19.50 14.66
C LEU A 299 -10.38 -19.50 15.30
N VAL A 300 -9.34 -19.34 14.48
CA VAL A 300 -7.97 -19.16 14.96
C VAL A 300 -7.30 -18.06 14.15
N VAL A 301 -6.72 -17.05 14.81
CA VAL A 301 -5.92 -16.04 14.12
C VAL A 301 -4.47 -16.50 14.09
N LEU A 302 -3.99 -16.85 12.89
CA LEU A 302 -2.65 -17.44 12.72
C LEU A 302 -1.55 -16.44 13.11
N ASP A 303 -0.49 -16.93 13.74
CA ASP A 303 0.68 -16.16 14.15
C ASP A 303 2.01 -16.70 13.60
N ASP A 304 2.06 -17.98 13.24
CA ASP A 304 3.22 -18.60 12.62
C ASP A 304 2.84 -19.77 11.67
N PHE A 305 3.82 -20.34 10.97
CA PHE A 305 3.61 -21.47 10.08
C PHE A 305 4.82 -22.43 10.02
N ILE A 306 4.56 -23.67 9.62
CA ILE A 306 5.57 -24.65 9.23
C ILE A 306 5.33 -25.01 7.76
N ASP A 307 6.29 -24.73 6.90
CA ASP A 307 6.17 -24.97 5.46
C ASP A 307 6.52 -26.42 5.09
N ARG A 308 5.54 -27.15 4.54
CA ARG A 308 5.68 -28.48 3.96
C ARG A 308 5.25 -28.51 2.49
N THR A 309 5.21 -27.34 1.86
CA THR A 309 4.95 -27.18 0.44
C THR A 309 6.22 -27.37 -0.38
N TRP A 310 6.07 -27.65 -1.67
CA TRP A 310 7.19 -27.80 -2.60
C TRP A 310 6.76 -27.45 -4.03
N GLY A 311 7.70 -27.05 -4.88
CA GLY A 311 7.45 -26.72 -6.29
C GLY A 311 6.64 -25.44 -6.55
N ARG A 312 5.99 -24.88 -5.53
CA ARG A 312 5.26 -23.60 -5.61
C ARG A 312 6.25 -22.45 -5.80
N LYS A 313 5.89 -21.47 -6.64
CA LYS A 313 6.68 -20.24 -6.78
C LYS A 313 6.45 -19.36 -5.56
N CYS A 314 7.45 -19.29 -4.67
CA CYS A 314 7.34 -18.67 -3.34
C CYS A 314 8.04 -17.31 -3.20
N THR A 315 8.59 -16.74 -4.28
CA THR A 315 9.20 -15.40 -4.29
C THR A 315 8.89 -14.66 -5.60
N PHE A 316 8.83 -13.34 -5.54
CA PHE A 316 8.81 -12.48 -6.72
C PHE A 316 10.19 -12.31 -7.38
N TYR A 317 11.26 -12.58 -6.63
CA TYR A 317 12.65 -12.34 -7.04
C TYR A 317 13.25 -13.56 -7.75
N ASP A 318 12.50 -14.15 -8.68
CA ASP A 318 12.89 -15.37 -9.41
C ASP A 318 13.29 -15.11 -10.87
N ARG A 319 13.62 -13.86 -11.20
CA ARG A 319 14.01 -13.38 -12.54
C ARG A 319 12.89 -13.36 -13.58
N THR A 320 11.63 -13.55 -13.19
CA THR A 320 10.47 -13.34 -14.07
C THR A 320 10.56 -11.97 -14.77
N GLU A 321 10.29 -11.94 -16.07
CA GLU A 321 10.29 -10.71 -16.86
C GLU A 321 9.19 -9.76 -16.37
N GLY A 322 9.52 -8.48 -16.20
CA GLY A 322 8.62 -7.50 -15.57
C GLY A 322 8.46 -7.64 -14.05
N GLY A 323 9.06 -8.66 -13.43
CA GLY A 323 9.15 -8.81 -11.97
C GLY A 323 10.33 -8.03 -11.36
N PRO A 324 10.38 -7.93 -10.02
CA PRO A 324 11.47 -7.27 -9.32
C PRO A 324 12.79 -8.02 -9.49
N ARG A 325 13.89 -7.27 -9.40
CA ARG A 325 15.26 -7.79 -9.56
C ARG A 325 15.99 -7.89 -8.22
N GLY A 326 17.04 -8.70 -8.19
CA GLY A 326 17.83 -8.98 -7.00
C GLY A 326 17.53 -10.34 -6.38
N VAL A 327 18.08 -10.57 -5.19
CA VAL A 327 17.83 -11.76 -4.37
C VAL A 327 17.23 -11.28 -3.05
N CYS A 328 16.01 -11.70 -2.74
CA CYS A 328 15.32 -11.31 -1.50
C CYS A 328 15.49 -12.38 -0.41
N HIS A 329 16.06 -12.00 0.72
CA HIS A 329 16.19 -12.83 1.92
C HIS A 329 15.35 -12.23 3.05
N LEU A 330 14.04 -12.41 2.96
CA LEU A 330 13.10 -11.78 3.88
C LEU A 330 13.07 -12.48 5.25
N PRO A 331 13.21 -11.75 6.37
CA PRO A 331 12.98 -12.34 7.68
C PRO A 331 11.49 -12.62 7.86
N MET A 332 11.13 -13.87 8.19
CA MET A 332 9.73 -14.28 8.38
C MET A 332 9.24 -14.17 9.82
N ARG A 333 9.98 -13.57 10.75
CA ARG A 333 9.47 -13.25 12.09
C ARG A 333 9.23 -11.73 12.24
N PRO A 334 8.05 -11.30 12.72
CA PRO A 334 6.80 -12.07 12.77
C PRO A 334 6.31 -12.45 11.36
N ALA A 335 5.62 -13.57 11.19
CA ALA A 335 5.19 -14.04 9.86
C ALA A 335 4.02 -13.22 9.32
N PHE A 336 3.13 -12.82 10.21
CA PHE A 336 1.92 -12.06 9.96
C PHE A 336 2.05 -10.66 10.56
N CYS A 337 1.25 -9.71 10.08
CA CYS A 337 1.21 -8.37 10.65
C CYS A 337 0.42 -8.35 11.96
N GLU A 338 1.07 -7.96 13.05
CA GLU A 338 0.45 -7.95 14.38
C GLU A 338 -0.75 -7.00 14.46
N ARG A 339 -0.68 -5.82 13.82
CA ARG A 339 -1.79 -4.86 13.78
C ARG A 339 -3.03 -5.47 13.12
N ALA A 340 -2.86 -6.18 12.00
CA ALA A 340 -3.95 -6.84 11.30
C ALA A 340 -4.49 -8.05 12.09
N ARG A 341 -3.61 -8.81 12.77
CA ARG A 341 -4.03 -9.89 13.68
C ARG A 341 -4.87 -9.36 14.84
N GLU A 342 -4.41 -8.31 15.52
CA GLU A 342 -5.17 -7.67 16.61
C GLU A 342 -6.54 -7.18 16.15
N ALA A 343 -6.65 -6.65 14.93
CA ALA A 343 -7.94 -6.25 14.36
C ALA A 343 -8.90 -7.44 14.22
N MET A 344 -8.43 -8.59 13.70
CA MET A 344 -9.22 -9.81 13.61
C MET A 344 -9.62 -10.36 15.01
N ILE A 345 -8.69 -10.36 15.96
CA ILE A 345 -8.94 -10.81 17.34
C ILE A 345 -10.00 -9.94 18.00
N LYS A 346 -9.88 -8.60 17.89
CA LYS A 346 -10.87 -7.65 18.41
C LYS A 346 -12.24 -7.85 17.76
N ALA A 347 -12.29 -8.04 16.45
CA ALA A 347 -13.52 -8.32 15.72
C ALA A 347 -14.20 -9.62 16.21
N ALA A 348 -13.44 -10.71 16.36
CA ALA A 348 -13.98 -11.97 16.86
C ALA A 348 -14.51 -11.86 18.30
N ARG A 349 -13.76 -11.19 19.19
CA ARG A 349 -14.17 -10.92 20.57
C ARG A 349 -15.44 -10.09 20.63
N ALA A 350 -15.57 -9.04 19.82
CA ALA A 350 -16.76 -8.20 19.77
C ALA A 350 -18.04 -8.97 19.36
N ARG A 351 -17.88 -10.04 18.57
CA ARG A 351 -18.97 -10.93 18.15
C ARG A 351 -19.22 -12.10 19.12
N ASN A 352 -18.47 -12.21 20.21
CA ASN A 352 -18.48 -13.36 21.13
C ASN A 352 -18.26 -14.70 20.40
N TYR A 353 -17.43 -14.72 19.35
CA TYR A 353 -17.04 -15.96 18.72
C TYR A 353 -15.88 -16.60 19.46
N THR A 354 -15.92 -17.93 19.62
CA THR A 354 -14.75 -18.70 20.06
C THR A 354 -13.63 -18.50 19.06
N CYS A 355 -12.56 -17.83 19.51
CA CYS A 355 -11.43 -17.48 18.68
C CYS A 355 -10.15 -17.70 19.48
N HIS A 356 -9.28 -18.55 18.98
CA HIS A 356 -7.93 -18.73 19.50
C HIS A 356 -7.01 -17.67 18.91
N GLU A 357 -6.25 -17.00 19.76
CA GLU A 357 -5.50 -15.80 19.37
C GLU A 357 -4.17 -16.14 18.70
N THR A 358 -3.66 -17.36 18.87
CA THR A 358 -2.43 -17.86 18.26
C THR A 358 -2.65 -19.24 17.66
N GLY A 359 -1.86 -19.60 16.65
CA GLY A 359 -1.96 -20.90 16.00
C GLY A 359 -0.94 -21.04 14.88
N THR A 360 0.02 -21.94 15.09
CA THR A 360 1.00 -22.33 14.07
C THR A 360 0.36 -23.29 13.06
N ALA A 361 0.27 -22.88 11.79
CA ALA A 361 -0.28 -23.70 10.71
C ALA A 361 0.82 -24.51 10.00
N VAL A 362 0.68 -25.84 9.97
CA VAL A 362 1.46 -26.71 9.11
C VAL A 362 0.85 -26.69 7.72
N VAL A 363 1.58 -26.18 6.74
CA VAL A 363 1.08 -26.01 5.36
C VAL A 363 1.58 -27.14 4.49
N ILE A 364 0.72 -28.14 4.25
CA ILE A 364 1.04 -29.29 3.40
C ILE A 364 0.78 -28.98 1.92
N GLN A 365 1.41 -29.74 1.03
CA GLN A 365 1.28 -29.53 -0.41
C GLN A 365 -0.15 -29.77 -0.94
N GLY A 366 -0.84 -30.79 -0.43
CA GLY A 366 -2.07 -31.30 -1.04
C GLY A 366 -1.81 -32.02 -2.38
N PRO A 367 -2.87 -32.42 -3.12
CA PRO A 367 -4.28 -32.24 -2.78
C PRO A 367 -4.80 -33.29 -1.79
N ARG A 368 -4.05 -34.37 -1.52
CA ARG A 368 -4.44 -35.35 -0.51
C ARG A 368 -4.39 -34.75 0.90
N PHE A 369 -5.27 -35.24 1.77
CA PHE A 369 -5.14 -35.05 3.21
C PHE A 369 -3.93 -35.82 3.76
N SER A 370 -3.57 -35.52 5.01
CA SER A 370 -2.49 -36.22 5.70
C SER A 370 -2.86 -37.68 5.95
N SER A 371 -1.85 -38.54 5.95
CA SER A 371 -1.95 -39.82 6.64
C SER A 371 -1.88 -39.60 8.15
N ARG A 372 -2.39 -40.56 8.95
CA ARG A 372 -2.32 -40.46 10.41
C ARG A 372 -0.89 -40.29 10.94
N ALA A 373 0.09 -40.96 10.32
CA ALA A 373 1.49 -40.82 10.70
C ALA A 373 2.01 -39.39 10.49
N GLU A 374 1.63 -38.74 9.38
CA GLU A 374 1.94 -37.34 9.12
C GLU A 374 1.23 -36.43 10.13
N SER A 375 -0.05 -36.68 10.43
CA SER A 375 -0.81 -35.92 11.42
C SER A 375 -0.13 -35.95 12.80
N LEU A 376 0.24 -37.13 13.27
CA LEU A 376 0.98 -37.30 14.53
C LEU A 376 2.36 -36.64 14.51
N MET A 377 3.08 -36.70 13.38
CA MET A 377 4.36 -36.00 13.22
C MET A 377 4.19 -34.48 13.28
N HIS A 378 3.19 -33.93 12.61
CA HIS A 378 2.90 -32.49 12.61
C HIS A 378 2.57 -31.97 14.02
N ARG A 379 1.86 -32.78 14.82
CA ARG A 379 1.63 -32.51 16.25
C ARG A 379 2.93 -32.45 17.05
N GLN A 380 3.83 -33.41 16.83
CA GLN A 380 5.13 -33.43 17.51
C GLN A 380 6.01 -32.23 17.16
N TRP A 381 5.83 -31.62 15.98
CA TRP A 381 6.52 -30.39 15.59
C TRP A 381 5.94 -29.12 16.23
N GLY A 382 4.86 -29.23 17.01
CA GLY A 382 4.16 -28.07 17.60
C GLY A 382 3.18 -27.39 16.64
N GLY A 383 2.75 -28.08 15.57
CA GLY A 383 1.66 -27.62 14.73
C GLY A 383 0.34 -27.60 15.48
N HIS A 384 -0.39 -26.48 15.42
CA HIS A 384 -1.73 -26.35 15.99
C HIS A 384 -2.82 -26.70 14.97
N LEU A 385 -2.54 -26.38 13.70
CA LEU A 385 -3.46 -26.52 12.58
C LEU A 385 -2.72 -27.13 11.39
N VAL A 386 -3.47 -27.75 10.47
CA VAL A 386 -2.98 -28.18 9.16
C VAL A 386 -3.83 -27.56 8.05
N ASN A 387 -3.19 -27.00 7.03
CA ASN A 387 -3.87 -26.47 5.85
C ASN A 387 -3.01 -26.60 4.60
N MET A 388 -3.47 -26.04 3.47
CA MET A 388 -2.78 -26.17 2.18
C MET A 388 -2.45 -24.85 1.50
N THR A 389 -2.82 -23.69 2.07
CA THR A 389 -2.90 -22.42 1.32
C THR A 389 -2.18 -21.23 1.95
N THR A 390 -1.83 -21.28 3.23
CA THR A 390 -1.16 -20.13 3.89
C THR A 390 0.19 -19.80 3.27
N VAL A 391 0.94 -20.82 2.83
CA VAL A 391 2.25 -20.66 2.17
C VAL A 391 2.13 -21.05 0.69
N PRO A 392 2.64 -20.23 -0.26
CA PRO A 392 3.46 -19.03 -0.06
C PRO A 392 2.71 -17.71 0.03
N GLU A 393 1.38 -17.70 0.22
CA GLU A 393 0.57 -16.47 0.26
C GLU A 393 1.09 -15.44 1.27
N VAL A 394 1.37 -15.87 2.51
CA VAL A 394 1.91 -15.01 3.58
C VAL A 394 3.31 -14.48 3.25
N VAL A 395 4.16 -15.31 2.64
CA VAL A 395 5.54 -14.95 2.26
C VAL A 395 5.52 -13.87 1.18
N LEU A 396 4.71 -14.08 0.15
CA LEU A 396 4.57 -13.15 -0.96
C LEU A 396 3.92 -11.85 -0.53
N ALA A 397 2.90 -11.88 0.34
CA ALA A 397 2.31 -10.66 0.87
C ALA A 397 3.35 -9.82 1.63
N LYS A 398 4.23 -10.48 2.38
CA LYS A 398 5.33 -9.82 3.08
C LYS A 398 6.39 -9.27 2.12
N GLU A 399 6.80 -10.02 1.10
CA GLU A 399 7.69 -9.51 0.02
C GLU A 399 7.06 -8.34 -0.75
N ALA A 400 5.73 -8.30 -0.85
CA ALA A 400 4.99 -7.21 -1.47
C ALA A 400 4.95 -5.94 -0.59
N GLY A 401 5.34 -6.02 0.69
CA GLY A 401 5.24 -4.93 1.66
C GLY A 401 3.81 -4.71 2.17
N LEU A 402 2.96 -5.75 2.11
CA LEU A 402 1.56 -5.69 2.52
C LEU A 402 1.40 -6.16 3.96
N SER A 403 0.47 -5.53 4.68
CA SER A 403 0.02 -5.98 5.99
C SER A 403 -0.89 -7.20 5.84
N TYR A 404 -0.40 -8.40 6.14
CA TYR A 404 -1.12 -9.66 5.95
C TYR A 404 -1.54 -10.31 7.27
N ALA A 405 -2.79 -10.73 7.36
CA ALA A 405 -3.30 -11.57 8.45
C ALA A 405 -4.29 -12.61 7.92
N ALA A 406 -4.39 -13.75 8.60
CA ALA A 406 -5.30 -14.82 8.22
C ALA A 406 -6.10 -15.33 9.41
N VAL A 407 -7.40 -15.49 9.20
CA VAL A 407 -8.29 -16.21 10.11
C VAL A 407 -8.55 -17.61 9.55
N ALA A 408 -8.19 -18.62 10.35
CA ALA A 408 -8.47 -20.01 10.09
C ALA A 408 -9.82 -20.41 10.68
N LEU A 409 -10.59 -21.18 9.91
CA LEU A 409 -11.79 -21.86 10.37
C LEU A 409 -11.47 -23.34 10.54
N VAL A 410 -11.58 -23.84 11.78
CA VAL A 410 -11.36 -25.26 12.08
C VAL A 410 -12.54 -26.07 11.53
N THR A 411 -12.28 -27.05 10.68
CA THR A 411 -13.33 -27.87 10.05
C THR A 411 -13.42 -29.30 10.57
N ASP A 412 -12.33 -29.82 11.11
CA ASP A 412 -12.13 -31.22 11.48
C ASP A 412 -10.89 -31.35 12.40
N TYR A 413 -10.61 -32.56 12.89
CA TYR A 413 -9.40 -32.90 13.66
C TYR A 413 -8.37 -33.65 12.80
N ASP A 414 -8.31 -33.37 11.50
CA ASP A 414 -7.48 -34.08 10.52
C ASP A 414 -7.70 -35.61 10.60
N CYS A 415 -6.70 -36.37 11.04
CA CYS A 415 -6.81 -37.82 11.18
C CYS A 415 -5.97 -38.42 12.33
N TRP A 416 -5.65 -37.62 13.36
CA TRP A 416 -4.86 -38.11 14.49
C TRP A 416 -5.69 -38.85 15.55
N ARG A 417 -6.98 -38.55 15.67
CA ARG A 417 -7.91 -39.22 16.60
C ARG A 417 -8.22 -40.64 16.14
N GLU A 418 -8.20 -41.60 17.07
CA GLU A 418 -8.45 -43.02 16.76
C GLU A 418 -9.95 -43.36 16.67
N ASN A 419 -10.81 -42.61 17.37
CA ASN A 419 -12.23 -42.93 17.54
C ASN A 419 -13.18 -42.00 16.76
N GLU A 420 -12.66 -41.21 15.82
CA GLU A 420 -13.46 -40.31 14.96
C GLU A 420 -13.25 -40.64 13.49
N THR A 421 -14.23 -40.28 12.65
CA THR A 421 -14.09 -40.39 11.19
C THR A 421 -12.98 -39.46 10.70
N SER A 422 -12.06 -40.01 9.90
CA SER A 422 -11.02 -39.23 9.22
C SER A 422 -11.64 -38.15 8.33
N VAL A 423 -10.95 -37.02 8.22
CA VAL A 423 -11.38 -35.90 7.37
C VAL A 423 -11.81 -36.33 5.96
N SER A 424 -12.98 -35.85 5.55
CA SER A 424 -13.52 -35.99 4.20
C SER A 424 -13.94 -34.64 3.62
N VAL A 425 -13.97 -34.54 2.28
CA VAL A 425 -14.42 -33.33 1.58
C VAL A 425 -15.85 -32.95 2.01
N THR A 426 -16.73 -33.93 2.21
CA THR A 426 -18.11 -33.71 2.62
C THR A 426 -18.21 -33.04 4.00
N GLU A 427 -17.43 -33.51 4.98
CA GLU A 427 -17.40 -32.93 6.33
C GLU A 427 -16.83 -31.52 6.32
N VAL A 428 -15.74 -31.30 5.57
CA VAL A 428 -15.13 -29.98 5.42
C VAL A 428 -16.13 -29.00 4.82
N LEU A 429 -16.79 -29.36 3.71
CA LEU A 429 -17.78 -28.48 3.06
C LEU A 429 -18.99 -28.20 3.96
N ALA A 430 -19.49 -29.20 4.69
CA ALA A 430 -20.61 -29.03 5.61
C ALA A 430 -20.26 -28.10 6.78
N MET A 431 -19.09 -28.31 7.40
CA MET A 431 -18.62 -27.48 8.51
C MET A 431 -18.30 -26.06 8.05
N PHE A 432 -17.70 -25.94 6.87
CA PHE A 432 -17.42 -24.66 6.24
C PHE A 432 -18.71 -23.90 5.97
N ALA A 433 -19.70 -24.50 5.29
CA ALA A 433 -20.98 -23.86 5.01
C ALA A 433 -21.69 -23.38 6.29
N LYS A 434 -21.57 -24.13 7.39
CA LYS A 434 -22.16 -23.78 8.69
C LYS A 434 -21.48 -22.59 9.37
N ASN A 435 -20.17 -22.43 9.21
CA ASN A 435 -19.37 -21.49 10.01
C ASN A 435 -18.68 -20.38 9.23
N VAL A 436 -18.71 -20.43 7.89
CA VAL A 436 -18.05 -19.44 7.03
C VAL A 436 -18.49 -18.01 7.33
N LYS A 437 -19.77 -17.84 7.70
CA LYS A 437 -20.32 -16.53 8.10
C LYS A 437 -19.54 -15.92 9.27
N LYS A 438 -19.08 -16.72 10.23
CA LYS A 438 -18.27 -16.22 11.36
C LYS A 438 -16.95 -15.61 10.86
N ALA A 439 -16.27 -16.30 9.94
CA ALA A 439 -15.03 -15.81 9.35
C ALA A 439 -15.27 -14.54 8.52
N ALA A 440 -16.35 -14.50 7.72
CA ALA A 440 -16.74 -13.32 6.96
C ALA A 440 -17.07 -12.12 7.87
N ASP A 441 -17.82 -12.35 8.95
CA ASP A 441 -18.16 -11.35 9.97
C ASP A 441 -16.91 -10.75 10.63
N VAL A 442 -15.92 -11.59 10.96
CA VAL A 442 -14.64 -11.15 11.52
C VAL A 442 -13.88 -10.28 10.52
N ILE A 443 -13.83 -10.67 9.24
CA ILE A 443 -13.16 -9.87 8.20
C ILE A 443 -13.85 -8.52 8.03
N VAL A 444 -15.18 -8.50 7.94
CA VAL A 444 -15.98 -7.27 7.80
C VAL A 444 -15.71 -6.29 8.94
N ASP A 445 -15.66 -6.77 10.18
CA ASP A 445 -15.40 -5.91 11.33
C ASP A 445 -13.92 -5.54 11.46
N ALA A 446 -12.99 -6.43 11.12
CA ALA A 446 -11.56 -6.14 11.06
C ALA A 446 -11.24 -5.04 10.03
N VAL A 447 -11.93 -5.03 8.89
CA VAL A 447 -11.86 -3.96 7.89
C VAL A 447 -12.18 -2.60 8.50
N GLN A 448 -13.25 -2.51 9.30
CA GLN A 448 -13.63 -1.27 9.98
C GLN A 448 -12.60 -0.83 11.02
N ILE A 449 -12.06 -1.78 11.78
CA ILE A 449 -11.03 -1.51 12.80
C ILE A 449 -9.77 -0.96 12.14
N LEU A 450 -9.31 -1.58 11.05
CA LEU A 450 -8.11 -1.15 10.32
C LEU A 450 -8.31 0.19 9.60
N ALA A 451 -9.50 0.44 9.04
CA ALA A 451 -9.81 1.72 8.42
C ALA A 451 -9.86 2.88 9.42
N ALA A 452 -10.17 2.58 10.69
CA ALA A 452 -10.15 3.55 11.78
C ALA A 452 -8.76 3.73 12.42
N ASP A 453 -7.76 2.94 12.04
CA ASP A 453 -6.41 3.02 12.60
C ASP A 453 -5.68 4.25 12.05
N THR A 454 -5.27 5.13 12.96
CA THR A 454 -4.54 6.37 12.64
C THR A 454 -3.02 6.21 12.71
N ASP A 455 -2.51 5.12 13.31
CA ASP A 455 -1.07 4.84 13.39
C ASP A 455 -0.65 3.88 12.28
N LEU A 456 -0.31 4.44 11.12
CA LEU A 456 0.07 3.68 9.93
C LEU A 456 1.58 3.45 9.77
N ALA A 457 2.39 3.79 10.78
CA ALA A 457 3.86 3.72 10.70
C ALA A 457 4.37 2.28 10.44
N TYR A 458 3.61 1.26 10.84
CA TYR A 458 3.94 -0.14 10.58
C TYR A 458 3.93 -0.50 9.08
N LEU A 459 3.11 0.19 8.27
CA LEU A 459 3.10 -0.02 6.81
C LEU A 459 4.40 0.46 6.17
N ASP A 460 4.97 1.54 6.66
CA ASP A 460 6.28 2.02 6.20
C ASP A 460 7.40 1.09 6.69
N ALA A 461 7.31 0.61 7.93
CA ALA A 461 8.24 -0.40 8.44
C ALA A 461 8.24 -1.70 7.61
N HIS A 462 7.09 -2.12 7.06
CA HIS A 462 7.02 -3.25 6.12
C HIS A 462 7.81 -2.99 4.83
N LYS A 463 7.71 -1.78 4.27
CA LYS A 463 8.46 -1.41 3.06
C LYS A 463 9.96 -1.38 3.35
N ASP A 464 10.37 -0.78 4.46
CA ASP A 464 11.77 -0.72 4.87
C ASP A 464 12.36 -2.13 5.08
N GLN A 465 11.59 -3.02 5.73
CA GLN A 465 11.98 -4.42 5.90
C GLN A 465 12.22 -5.11 4.55
N VAL A 466 11.31 -4.94 3.57
CA VAL A 466 11.49 -5.51 2.23
C VAL A 466 12.72 -4.91 1.55
N SER A 467 12.86 -3.59 1.54
CA SER A 467 14.01 -2.92 0.92
C SER A 467 15.34 -3.39 1.50
N SER A 468 15.42 -3.60 2.82
CA SER A 468 16.61 -4.11 3.49
C SER A 468 16.93 -5.58 3.19
N ALA A 469 15.94 -6.35 2.75
CA ALA A 469 16.06 -7.78 2.48
C ALA A 469 16.54 -8.10 1.06
N ILE A 470 16.61 -7.10 0.16
CA ILE A 470 16.99 -7.30 -1.24
C ILE A 470 18.50 -7.09 -1.41
N MET A 471 19.19 -8.15 -1.80
CA MET A 471 20.56 -8.08 -2.30
C MET A 471 20.54 -7.81 -3.81
N LEU A 472 20.86 -6.57 -4.19
CA LEU A 472 21.17 -6.23 -5.58
C LEU A 472 22.69 -6.36 -5.77
N LYS A 473 23.10 -7.26 -6.67
CA LYS A 473 24.38 -7.12 -7.37
C LYS A 473 24.02 -6.59 -8.74
N GLU A 474 24.41 -5.34 -9.00
CA GLU A 474 24.33 -4.72 -10.33
C GLU A 474 24.92 -5.64 -11.41
#